data_AF-A0A1H9HX77-F1
#
_entry.id   AF-A0A1H9HX77-F1
#
_cell.length_a   1.000
_cell.length_b   1.000
_cell.length_c   1.000
_cell.angle_alpha   90.00
_cell.angle_beta   90.00
_cell.angle_gamma   90.00
#
_symmetry.space_group_name_H-M   'P 1'
#
loop_
_entity.id
_entity.type
_entity.pdbx_description
1 polymer ?
#
loop_
_entity_poly.entity_id
_entity_poly.type
_entity_poly.pdbx_seq_one_letter_code
_entity_poly.pdbx_strand_id
1 'polypeptide(L)' 'MLRKIELSVFAIALFIFILHYTNDQFYLSTTNLFLMVAVVTGISGMSAYKENKRAFSYIYFLLSSFFLVSFIVQILN' A
#
# COMPACT_ATOMS: atom_id res chain seq x y z
N MET A 1 -2.32 17.57 6.12
CA MET A 1 -1.53 17.30 4.90
C MET A 1 -1.35 15.79 4.67
N LEU A 2 -0.87 15.03 5.68
CA LEU A 2 -0.72 13.56 5.63
C LEU A 2 -1.92 12.78 5.10
N ARG A 3 -3.15 13.13 5.53
CA ARG A 3 -4.38 12.43 5.09
C ARG A 3 -4.60 12.48 3.57
N LYS A 4 -4.23 13.58 2.90
CA LYS A 4 -4.34 13.69 1.43
C LYS A 4 -3.29 12.80 0.75
N ILE A 5 -2.10 12.71 1.33
CA ILE A 5 -0.99 11.88 0.83
C ILE A 5 -1.34 10.39 0.97
N GLU A 6 -1.85 9.95 2.12
CA GLU A 6 -2.29 8.57 2.35
C GLU A 6 -3.37 8.13 1.35
N LEU A 7 -4.36 8.98 1.10
CA LEU A 7 -5.45 8.71 0.16
C LEU A 7 -4.95 8.66 -1.29
N SER A 8 -4.00 9.53 -1.66
CA SER A 8 -3.35 9.48 -2.98
C SER A 8 -2.50 8.23 -3.16
N VAL A 9 -1.73 7.80 -2.15
CA VAL A 9 -0.94 6.56 -2.22
C VAL A 9 -1.85 5.35 -2.37
N PHE A 10 -2.96 5.30 -1.62
CA PHE A 10 -3.93 4.22 -1.74
C PHE A 10 -4.59 4.18 -3.13
N ALA A 11 -4.97 5.35 -3.67
CA ALA A 11 -5.56 5.43 -5.01
C ALA A 11 -4.58 4.97 -6.11
N ILE A 12 -3.31 5.37 -6.01
CA ILE A 12 -2.26 4.93 -6.94
C ILE A 12 -2.06 3.41 -6.84
N ALA A 13 -1.99 2.87 -5.62
CA ALA A 13 -1.89 1.43 -5.40
C ALA A 13 -3.08 0.70 -6.05
N LEU A 14 -4.32 1.12 -5.77
CA LEU A 14 -5.53 0.53 -6.34
C LEU A 14 -5.51 0.55 -7.87
N PHE A 15 -5.08 1.66 -8.48
CA PHE A 15 -4.97 1.78 -9.93
C PHE A 15 -3.95 0.80 -10.53
N ILE A 16 -2.77 0.67 -9.92
CA ILE A 16 -1.76 -0.30 -10.38
C ILE A 16 -2.29 -1.73 -10.23
N PHE A 17 -3.02 -2.05 -9.16
CA PHE A 17 -3.66 -3.36 -9.02
C PHE A 17 -4.68 -3.65 -10.10
N ILE A 18 -5.53 -2.69 -10.46
CA ILE A 18 -6.50 -2.87 -11.55
C ILE A 18 -5.78 -3.12 -12.87
N LEU A 19 -4.72 -2.35 -13.17
CA LEU A 19 -3.90 -2.57 -14.37
C LEU A 19 -3.26 -3.96 -14.39
N HIS A 20 -2.73 -4.40 -13.25
CA HIS A 20 -2.14 -5.73 -13.09
C HIS A 20 -3.18 -6.84 -13.23
N TYR A 21 -4.36 -6.65 -12.66
CA TYR A 21 -5.50 -7.55 -12.77
C TYR A 21 -5.92 -7.75 -14.23
N THR A 22 -5.92 -6.67 -15.01
CA THR A 22 -6.32 -6.73 -16.43
C THR A 22 -5.25 -7.30 -17.35
N ASN A 23 -3.96 -7.17 -17.00
CA ASN A 23 -2.86 -7.56 -17.89
C ASN A 23 -2.26 -8.95 -17.60
N ASP A 24 -2.08 -9.34 -16.34
CA ASP A 24 -1.15 -10.43 -15.98
C ASP A 24 -1.80 -11.72 -15.43
N GLN A 25 -3.10 -11.92 -15.63
CA GLN A 25 -3.83 -13.13 -15.22
C GLN A 25 -3.58 -13.59 -13.77
N PHE A 26 -3.37 -12.64 -12.85
CA PHE A 26 -3.35 -12.90 -11.40
C PHE A 26 -2.16 -13.78 -10.94
N TYR A 27 -0.92 -13.34 -11.20
CA TYR A 27 0.25 -13.96 -10.59
C TYR A 27 0.20 -13.88 -9.05
N LEU A 28 0.19 -15.05 -8.39
CA LEU A 28 -0.12 -15.18 -6.97
C LEU A 28 0.84 -14.39 -6.05
N SER A 29 2.13 -14.28 -6.43
CA SER A 29 3.13 -13.57 -5.63
C SER A 29 2.94 -12.06 -5.65
N THR A 30 2.66 -11.48 -6.81
CA THR A 30 2.45 -10.03 -6.98
C THR A 30 1.18 -9.58 -6.27
N THR A 31 0.13 -10.42 -6.28
CA THR A 31 -1.12 -10.13 -5.55
C THR A 31 -0.91 -10.09 -4.04
N ASN A 32 -0.09 -10.98 -3.48
CA ASN A 32 0.19 -11.00 -2.03
C ASN A 32 0.92 -9.74 -1.57
N LEU A 33 1.90 -9.25 -2.34
CA LEU A 33 2.58 -7.99 -2.04
C LEU A 33 1.60 -6.81 -2.09
N PHE A 34 0.71 -6.79 -3.09
CA PHE A 34 -0.30 -5.74 -3.20
C PHE A 34 -1.26 -5.74 -1.99
N LEU A 35 -1.73 -6.91 -1.57
CA LEU A 35 -2.57 -7.04 -0.38
C LEU A 35 -1.85 -6.56 0.88
N MET A 36 -0.55 -6.83 1.02
CA MET A 36 0.24 -6.30 2.14
C MET A 36 0.30 -4.77 2.12
N VAL A 37 0.49 -4.13 0.95
CA VAL A 37 0.41 -2.66 0.82
C VAL A 37 -0.94 -2.14 1.30
N ALA A 38 -2.04 -2.73 0.84
CA ALA A 38 -3.39 -2.30 1.21
C ALA A 38 -3.66 -2.44 2.72
N VAL A 39 -3.34 -3.59 3.31
CA VAL A 39 -3.53 -3.86 4.74
C VAL A 39 -2.70 -2.91 5.60
N VAL A 40 -1.42 -2.76 5.28
CA VAL A 40 -0.50 -1.93 6.07
C VAL A 40 -0.86 -0.44 5.95
N THR A 41 -1.28 0.02 4.77
CA THR A 41 -1.82 1.38 4.59
C THR A 41 -3.10 1.60 5.40
N GLY A 42 -4.00 0.62 5.41
CA GLY A 42 -5.21 0.68 6.22
C GLY A 42 -4.91 0.77 7.72
N ILE A 43 -3.98 -0.05 8.23
CA ILE A 43 -3.53 -0.02 9.62
C ILE A 43 -2.85 1.32 9.95
N SER A 44 -2.04 1.86 9.03
CA SER A 44 -1.45 3.19 9.15
C SER A 44 -2.51 4.27 9.33
N GLY A 45 -3.51 4.29 8.45
CA GLY A 45 -4.63 5.22 8.52
C GLY A 45 -5.41 5.08 9.82
N MET A 46 -5.80 3.86 10.21
CA MET A 46 -6.51 3.60 11.48
C MET A 46 -5.72 4.03 12.71
N SER A 47 -4.40 3.83 12.69
CA SER A 47 -3.50 4.22 13.78
C SER A 47 -3.33 5.74 13.86
N ALA A 48 -3.48 6.47 12.75
CA ALA A 48 -3.42 7.92 12.72
C ALA A 48 -4.58 8.58 13.48
N TYR A 49 -5.74 7.93 13.58
CA TYR A 49 -6.93 8.44 14.29
C TYR A 49 -6.90 8.18 15.80
N LYS A 50 -6.02 7.30 16.29
CA LYS A 50 -5.86 7.05 17.73
C LYS A 50 -4.67 7.87 18.23
N GLU A 51 -4.92 8.88 19.06
CA GLU A 51 -3.86 9.78 19.56
C GLU A 51 -2.66 9.03 20.15
N ASN A 52 -2.91 7.98 20.93
CA ASN A 52 -1.87 7.13 21.54
C ASN A 52 -1.09 6.24 20.53
N LYS A 53 -1.51 6.19 19.25
CA LYS A 53 -0.89 5.35 18.22
C LYS A 53 -0.40 6.13 17.00
N ARG A 54 -0.40 7.46 17.07
CA ARG A 54 -0.04 8.33 15.96
C ARG A 54 1.40 8.14 15.49
N ALA A 55 2.32 7.82 16.40
CA ALA A 55 3.70 7.49 16.05
C ALA A 55 3.81 6.19 15.22
N PHE A 56 3.00 5.18 15.53
CA PHE A 56 2.97 3.91 14.80
C PHE A 56 2.38 4.07 13.39
N SER A 57 1.47 5.03 13.19
CA SER A 57 0.95 5.34 11.85
C SER A 57 2.07 5.63 10.84
N TYR A 58 3.08 6.43 11.23
CA TYR A 58 4.24 6.72 10.38
C TYR A 58 5.07 5.47 10.06
N ILE A 59 5.27 4.60 11.04
CA ILE A 59 5.99 3.33 10.85
C ILE A 59 5.26 2.45 9.83
N TYR A 60 3.94 2.30 9.99
CA TYR A 60 3.13 1.55 9.04
C TYR A 60 3.10 2.21 7.66
N PHE A 61 3.12 3.54 7.57
CA PHE A 61 3.17 4.24 6.29
C PHE A 61 4.47 3.97 5.53
N LEU A 62 5.61 4.02 6.22
CA LEU A 62 6.91 3.67 5.65
C LEU A 62 6.95 2.21 5.20
N LEU A 63 6.41 1.31 6.02
CA LEU A 63 6.35 -0.12 5.70
C LEU A 63 5.47 -0.39 4.46
N SER A 64 4.33 0.28 4.34
CA SER A 64 3.49 0.22 3.14
C SER A 64 4.23 0.71 1.90
N SER A 65 4.95 1.84 2.01
CA SER A 65 5.74 2.40 0.92
C SER A 65 6.84 1.44 0.45
N PHE A 66 7.49 0.73 1.39
CA PHE A 66 8.48 -0.31 1.07
C PHE A 66 7.86 -1.49 0.29
N PHE A 67 6.69 -1.98 0.71
CA PHE A 67 5.99 -3.05 -0.02
C PHE A 67 5.54 -2.59 -1.40
N LEU A 68 5.13 -1.33 -1.57
CA LEU A 68 4.75 -0.76 -2.86
C LEU A 68 5.94 -0.73 -3.82
N VAL A 69 7.12 -0.30 -3.36
CA VAL A 69 8.36 -0.33 -4.16
C VAL A 69 8.71 -1.77 -4.54
N SER A 70 8.64 -2.71 -3.59
CA SER A 70 8.92 -4.13 -3.85
C SER A 70 7.96 -4.72 -4.90
N PHE A 71 6.69 -4.34 -4.84
CA PHE A 71 5.69 -4.73 -5.83
C PHE A 71 6.01 -4.18 -7.23
N ILE A 72 6.39 -2.90 -7.34
CA ILE A 72 6.81 -2.31 -8.62
C ILE A 72 8.03 -3.04 -9.20
N VAL A 73 9.04 -3.33 -8.38
CA VAL A 73 10.24 -4.08 -8.81
C VAL A 73 9.88 -5.50 -9.28
N GLN A 74 8.88 -6.14 -8.64
CA GLN A 74 8.45 -7.48 -9.02
C GLN A 74 7.58 -7.51 -10.29
N ILE A 75 6.88 -6.42 -10.61
CA ILE A 75 6.15 -6.29 -11.88
C ILE A 75 7.11 -6.05 -13.05
N LEU A 76 8.23 -5.36 -12.80
CA LEU A 76 9.19 -4.99 -13.85
C LEU A 76 10.23 -6.08 -14.18
N ASN A 77 10.36 -7.11 -13.35
CA ASN A 77 11.25 -8.26 -13.57
C ASN A 77 10.46 -9.48 -14.02
#